data_AF-A0A357LB06-F1
#
_entry.id   AF-A0A357LB06-F1
#
_cell.length_a   1.000
_cell.length_b   1.000
_cell.length_c   1.000
_cell.angle_alpha   90.00
_cell.angle_beta   90.00
_cell.angle_gamma   90.00
#
_symmetry.space_group_name_H-M   'P 1'
#
loop_
_entity.id
_entity.type
_entity.pdbx_description
1 polymer ?
#
loop_
_entity_poly.entity_id
_entity_poly.type
_entity_poly.pdbx_seq_one_letter_code
_entity_poly.pdbx_strand_id
1 'polypeptide(L)' 'PNKRLTQHFAAALEKNGLIEERTDRQIYSIDDARFLPDRYVEGTCPHCGYEKARGDQCDNCG' A
#
# COMPACT_ATOMS: atom_id res chain seq x y z
N PRO A 1 3.36 -8.34 23.19
CA PRO A 1 4.45 -7.35 23.44
C PRO A 1 4.56 -6.31 22.32
N ASN A 2 4.64 -6.75 21.05
CA ASN A 2 4.84 -5.86 19.90
C ASN A 2 3.70 -4.83 19.75
N LYS A 3 2.43 -5.28 19.77
CA LYS A 3 1.25 -4.38 19.69
C LYS A 3 1.32 -3.21 20.67
N ARG A 4 1.67 -3.48 21.94
CA ARG A 4 1.78 -2.44 22.99
C ARG A 4 2.86 -1.42 22.67
N LEU A 5 4.03 -1.88 22.23
CA LEU A 5 5.15 -0.99 21.90
C LEU A 5 4.85 -0.17 20.64
N THR A 6 4.28 -0.78 19.59
CA THR A 6 3.87 -0.06 18.37
C THR A 6 2.86 1.05 18.69
N GLN A 7 1.85 0.77 19.51
CA GLN A 7 0.87 1.78 19.93
C GLN A 7 1.50 2.89 20.78
N HIS A 8 2.44 2.54 21.67
CA HIS A 8 3.19 3.53 22.46
C HIS A 8 3.99 4.49 21.57
N PHE A 9 4.71 3.98 20.56
CA PHE A 9 5.47 4.82 19.64
C PHE A 9 4.55 5.67 18.76
N ALA A 10 3.47 5.10 18.21
CA ALA A 10 2.50 5.86 17.41
C ALA A 10 1.92 7.05 18.19
N ALA A 11 1.46 6.83 19.42
CA ALA A 11 0.92 7.89 20.27
C ALA A 11 1.96 8.96 20.63
N ALA A 12 3.23 8.57 20.82
CA ALA A 12 4.31 9.51 21.06
C ALA A 12 4.57 10.40 19.83
N LEU A 13 4.59 9.81 18.62
CA LEU A 13 4.77 10.56 17.38
C LEU A 13 3.60 11.53 17.13
N GLU A 14 2.37 11.07 17.35
CA GLU A 14 1.15 11.89 17.23
C GLU A 14 1.16 13.08 18.19
N LYS A 15 1.48 12.86 19.48
CA LYS A 15 1.57 13.94 20.48
C LYS A 15 2.61 15.02 20.13
N ASN A 16 3.66 14.64 19.41
CA ASN A 16 4.70 15.57 18.96
C ASN A 16 4.37 16.23 17.61
N GLY A 17 3.19 15.97 17.03
CA GLY A 17 2.80 16.54 15.72
C GLY A 17 3.59 15.96 14.55
N LEU A 18 4.14 14.75 14.69
CA LEU A 18 4.96 14.07 13.67
C LEU A 18 4.15 13.09 12.81
N ILE A 19 2.83 13.07 12.96
CA ILE A 19 1.89 12.30 12.14
C ILE A 19 0.89 13.27 11.54
N GLU A 20 0.61 13.12 10.25
CA GLU A 20 -0.42 13.87 9.53
C GLU A 20 -1.43 12.90 8.93
N GLU A 21 -2.69 13.32 8.88
CA GLU A 21 -3.74 12.61 8.15
C GLU A 21 -3.79 13.07 6.70
N ARG A 22 -3.91 12.10 5.77
CA ARG A 22 -4.03 12.36 4.33
C ARG A 22 -5.11 11.48 3.73
N THR A 23 -5.75 12.02 2.70
CA THR A 23 -6.66 11.25 1.83
C THR A 23 -5.90 10.86 0.57
N ASP A 24 -5.80 9.56 0.30
CA ASP A 24 -5.13 9.03 -0.87
C ASP A 24 -6.09 8.18 -1.73
N ARG A 25 -5.72 8.02 -3.01
CA ARG A 25 -6.45 7.16 -3.94
C ARG A 25 -5.87 5.75 -3.86
N GLN A 26 -6.73 4.76 -3.65
CA GLN A 26 -6.36 3.35 -3.59
C GLN A 26 -7.29 2.53 -4.48
N ILE A 27 -6.79 1.40 -4.98
CA ILE A 27 -7.58 0.46 -5.77
C ILE A 27 -8.52 -0.29 -4.85
N TYR A 28 -9.81 -0.34 -5.21
CA TYR A 28 -10.85 -1.02 -4.45
C TYR A 28 -11.47 -2.13 -5.31
N SER A 29 -11.52 -3.35 -4.77
CA SER A 29 -12.27 -4.45 -5.37
C SER A 29 -13.70 -4.43 -4.86
N ILE A 30 -14.64 -4.28 -5.78
CA ILE A 30 -16.09 -4.34 -5.48
C ILE A 30 -16.48 -5.76 -5.07
N ASP A 31 -15.93 -6.77 -5.74
CA ASP A 31 -16.26 -8.18 -5.49
C ASP A 31 -15.76 -8.67 -4.13
N ASP A 32 -14.56 -8.24 -3.72
CA ASP A 32 -13.98 -8.57 -2.41
C ASP A 32 -14.42 -7.59 -1.29
N ALA A 33 -15.11 -6.51 -1.66
CA ALA A 33 -15.48 -5.39 -0.79
C ALA A 33 -14.32 -4.81 0.04
N ARG A 34 -13.12 -4.67 -0.55
CA ARG A 34 -11.91 -4.18 0.15
C ARG A 34 -10.96 -3.41 -0.75
N PHE A 35 -10.11 -2.56 -0.14
CA PHE A 35 -8.94 -1.99 -0.80
C PHE A 35 -7.89 -3.08 -1.06
N LEU A 36 -7.30 -3.06 -2.26
CA LEU A 36 -6.29 -4.02 -2.68
C LEU A 36 -4.89 -3.47 -2.43
N PRO A 37 -4.06 -4.16 -1.63
CA PRO A 37 -2.62 -3.99 -1.68
C PRO A 37 -2.07 -4.18 -3.09
N ASP A 38 -1.00 -3.47 -3.43
CA ASP A 38 -0.36 -3.49 -4.75
C ASP A 38 -0.04 -4.90 -5.27
N ARG A 39 0.33 -5.81 -4.36
CA ARG A 39 0.61 -7.22 -4.67
C ARG A 39 -0.57 -8.03 -5.24
N TYR A 40 -1.80 -7.53 -5.13
CA TYR A 40 -3.01 -8.16 -5.69
C TYR A 40 -3.54 -7.42 -6.93
N VAL A 41 -2.86 -6.35 -7.35
CA VAL A 41 -3.19 -5.60 -8.55
C VAL A 41 -2.28 -6.12 -9.65
N GLU A 42 -2.88 -6.61 -10.73
CA GLU A 42 -2.15 -7.10 -11.91
C GLU A 42 -2.52 -6.30 -13.15
N GLY A 43 -1.57 -6.13 -14.07
CA GLY A 43 -1.83 -5.48 -15.36
C GLY A 43 -0.59 -5.37 -16.25
N THR A 44 -0.73 -4.61 -17.33
CA THR A 44 0.35 -4.38 -18.29
C THR A 44 1.35 -3.35 -17.78
N CYS A 45 2.63 -3.73 -17.71
CA CYS A 45 3.73 -2.86 -17.33
C CYS A 45 3.79 -1.64 -18.26
N PRO A 46 3.76 -0.40 -17.73
CA PRO A 46 3.80 0.81 -18.56
C PRO A 46 5.17 1.07 -19.19
N HIS A 47 6.22 0.40 -18.73
CA HIS A 47 7.59 0.60 -19.22
C HIS A 47 7.99 -0.37 -20.34
N CYS A 48 7.65 -1.65 -20.20
CA CYS A 48 8.09 -2.70 -21.14
C CYS A 48 6.96 -3.50 -21.79
N GLY A 49 5.69 -3.23 -21.45
CA GLY A 49 4.54 -3.91 -22.03
C GLY A 49 4.27 -5.33 -21.51
N TYR A 50 4.96 -5.79 -20.46
CA TYR A 50 4.71 -7.10 -19.86
C TYR A 50 3.30 -7.17 -19.24
N GLU A 51 2.45 -8.10 -19.68
CA GLU A 51 1.01 -8.12 -19.37
C GLU A 51 0.63 -8.55 -17.95
N LYS A 52 1.58 -9.08 -17.17
CA LYS A 52 1.31 -9.66 -15.83
C LYS A 52 2.15 -9.01 -14.73
N ALA A 53 2.42 -7.71 -14.85
CA ALA A 53 3.12 -6.97 -13.82
C ALA A 53 2.21 -6.79 -12.59
N ARG A 54 2.81 -6.82 -11.39
CA ARG A 54 2.12 -6.47 -10.15
C ARG A 54 2.15 -4.94 -9.97
N GLY A 55 1.24 -4.40 -9.17
CA GLY A 55 1.16 -2.96 -8.89
C GLY A 55 2.46 -2.38 -8.33
N ASP A 56 3.23 -3.19 -7.60
CA ASP A 56 4.49 -2.82 -6.94
C ASP A 56 5.76 -3.21 -7.74
N GLN A 57 5.66 -4.10 -8.73
CA GLN A 57 6.83 -4.70 -9.37
C GLN A 57 6.52 -5.27 -10.76
N CYS A 58 7.42 -5.04 -11.73
CA CYS A 58 7.45 -5.78 -12.98
C CYS A 58 8.59 -6.82 -12.97
N ASP A 59 8.26 -8.10 -13.05
CA ASP A 59 9.27 -9.18 -13.07
C ASP A 59 10.11 -9.21 -14.36
N ASN A 60 9.71 -8.48 -15.40
CA ASN A 60 10.43 -8.42 -16.67
C ASN A 60 11.49 -7.31 -16.73
N CYS A 61 11.19 -6.10 -16.25
CA CYS A 61 12.10 -4.95 -16.35
C CYS A 61 12.61 -4.41 -15.00
N GLY A 62 12.15 -4.98 -13.88
CA GLY A 62 12.43 -4.49 -12.53
C GLY A 62 11.43 -3.43 -12.07
#